data_AF-A0A9E5F4J1-F1
#
_entry.id   AF-A0A9E5F4J1-F1
#
_cell.length_a   1.000
_cell.length_b   1.000
_cell.length_c   1.000
_cell.angle_alpha   90.00
_cell.angle_beta   90.00
_cell.angle_gamma   90.00
#
_symmetry.space_group_name_H-M   'P 1'
#
loop_
_entity.id
_entity.type
_entity.pdbx_description
1 polymer ?
#
loop_
_entity_poly.entity_id
_entity_poly.type
_entity_poly.pdbx_seq_one_letter_code
_entity_poly.pdbx_strand_id
1 'polypeptide(L)'
;MNKDQKFPTLIKKKISELIPASYNPRTISSDSLGRLTKSLHELGNLQPITWNAKTGRIVGGHQRLKCYMAMGVDVVDVWAVWLDEQKEKTANIALNKLSGEFDLPQLKDLIEELDTGEVDLDITGFGADELADLMEQAPPEDEDKKADGEKCKACGRPL
;
A
#
# COMPACT_ATOMS: atom_id res chain seq x y z
N MET A 1 -18.15 -13.58 -0.87
CA MET A 1 -18.61 -12.25 -0.45
C MET A 1 -20.00 -12.01 -1.02
N ASN A 2 -20.96 -11.53 -0.24
CA ASN A 2 -22.29 -11.15 -0.72
C ASN A 2 -22.63 -9.70 -0.33
N LYS A 3 -23.78 -9.20 -0.80
CA LYS A 3 -24.24 -7.83 -0.59
C LYS A 3 -24.46 -7.42 0.87
N ASP A 4 -24.64 -8.40 1.77
CA ASP A 4 -25.00 -8.18 3.17
C ASP A 4 -23.76 -8.09 4.08
N GLN A 5 -22.57 -8.40 3.54
CA GLN A 5 -21.30 -8.26 4.26
C GLN A 5 -20.75 -6.84 4.16
N LYS A 6 -20.69 -6.16 5.31
CA LYS A 6 -20.27 -4.75 5.40
C LYS A 6 -18.76 -4.53 5.28
N PHE A 7 -17.95 -5.47 5.75
CA PHE A 7 -16.49 -5.34 5.82
C PHE A 7 -15.78 -6.32 4.88
N PRO A 8 -14.61 -5.95 4.33
CA PRO A 8 -13.82 -6.83 3.47
C PRO A 8 -13.53 -8.18 4.14
N THR A 9 -13.48 -9.25 3.34
CA THR A 9 -13.10 -10.61 3.81
C THR A 9 -11.87 -11.09 3.05
N LEU A 10 -10.88 -11.65 3.75
CA LEU A 10 -9.69 -12.22 3.12
C LEU A 10 -10.02 -13.60 2.54
N ILE A 11 -9.75 -13.80 1.25
CA ILE A 11 -9.95 -15.07 0.55
C ILE A 11 -8.79 -15.35 -0.41
N LYS A 12 -8.60 -16.61 -0.81
CA LYS A 12 -7.67 -16.98 -1.88
C LYS A 12 -8.32 -16.88 -3.26
N LYS A 13 -7.58 -16.37 -4.24
CA LYS A 13 -8.01 -16.20 -5.63
C LYS A 13 -6.90 -16.54 -6.61
N LYS A 14 -7.26 -17.16 -7.74
CA LYS A 14 -6.35 -17.32 -8.87
C LYS A 14 -6.09 -15.97 -9.52
N ILE A 15 -4.83 -15.70 -9.90
CA ILE A 15 -4.45 -14.49 -10.64
C ILE A 15 -5.25 -14.36 -11.94
N SER A 16 -5.50 -15.47 -12.63
CA SER A 16 -6.29 -15.51 -13.88
C SER A 16 -7.75 -15.04 -13.71
N GLU A 17 -8.26 -14.98 -12.49
CA GLU A 17 -9.63 -14.55 -12.17
C GLU A 17 -9.72 -13.08 -11.75
N LEU A 18 -8.58 -12.38 -11.67
CA LEU A 18 -8.51 -10.98 -11.28
C LEU A 18 -8.51 -10.09 -12.51
N ILE A 19 -9.59 -9.32 -12.69
CA ILE A 19 -9.73 -8.43 -13.85
C ILE A 19 -9.19 -7.04 -13.48
N PRO A 20 -8.13 -6.54 -14.14
CA PRO A 20 -7.67 -5.17 -13.91
C PRO A 20 -8.75 -4.16 -14.27
N ALA A 21 -8.98 -3.15 -13.42
CA ALA A 21 -9.85 -2.03 -13.77
C ALA A 21 -9.19 -1.11 -14.80
N SER A 22 -9.82 -0.94 -15.97
CA SER A 22 -9.31 -0.09 -17.06
C SER A 22 -9.29 1.41 -16.73
N TYR A 23 -10.08 1.84 -15.75
CA TYR A 23 -10.16 3.23 -15.30
C TYR A 23 -9.17 3.59 -14.19
N ASN A 24 -8.34 2.64 -13.72
CA ASN A 24 -7.39 2.91 -12.65
C ASN A 24 -6.30 3.89 -13.13
N PRO A 25 -6.19 5.11 -12.59
CA PRO A 25 -5.30 6.13 -13.13
C PRO A 25 -3.84 5.96 -12.70
N ARG A 26 -3.56 5.08 -11.73
CA ARG A 26 -2.22 4.95 -11.13
C ARG A 26 -1.25 4.23 -12.07
N THR A 27 -0.15 4.91 -12.38
CA THR A 27 1.04 4.36 -13.04
C THR A 27 2.12 4.00 -12.01
N ILE A 28 3.17 3.32 -12.44
CA ILE A 28 4.37 3.03 -11.63
C ILE A 28 5.56 2.96 -12.59
N SER A 29 6.73 3.42 -12.15
CA SER A 29 7.99 3.23 -12.87
C SER A 29 8.44 1.75 -12.80
N SER A 30 9.33 1.33 -13.71
CA SER A 30 9.92 0.00 -13.66
C SER A 30 10.74 -0.23 -12.39
N ASP A 31 11.44 0.81 -11.95
CA ASP A 31 12.30 0.79 -10.76
C ASP A 31 11.49 0.59 -9.47
N SER A 32 10.44 1.40 -9.25
CA SER A 32 9.54 1.21 -8.11
C SER A 32 8.77 -0.12 -8.16
N LEU A 33 8.48 -0.65 -9.36
CA LEU A 33 7.89 -1.99 -9.50
C LEU A 33 8.89 -3.08 -9.08
N GLY A 34 10.18 -2.91 -9.37
CA GLY A 34 11.25 -3.79 -8.93
C GLY A 34 11.34 -3.85 -7.39
N ARG A 35 11.39 -2.69 -6.74
CA ARG A 35 11.39 -2.60 -5.26
C ARG A 35 10.15 -3.23 -4.65
N LEU A 36 8.97 -2.95 -5.22
CA LEU A 36 7.72 -3.59 -4.77
C LEU A 36 7.77 -5.12 -4.92
N THR A 37 8.34 -5.63 -6.01
CA THR A 37 8.48 -7.08 -6.23
C THR A 37 9.41 -7.70 -5.19
N LYS A 38 10.54 -7.04 -4.90
CA LYS A 38 11.50 -7.46 -3.87
C LYS A 38 10.87 -7.46 -2.48
N SER A 39 10.16 -6.38 -2.12
CA SER A 39 9.41 -6.27 -0.87
C SER A 39 8.39 -7.39 -0.70
N LEU A 40 7.62 -7.71 -1.77
CA LEU A 40 6.67 -8.83 -1.75
C LEU A 40 7.34 -10.20 -1.62
N HIS A 41 8.53 -10.38 -2.18
CA HIS A 41 9.29 -11.61 -2.07
C HIS A 41 9.82 -11.84 -0.65
N GLU A 42 10.42 -10.82 -0.04
CA GLU A 42 11.06 -10.91 1.28
C GLU A 42 10.07 -10.85 2.44
N LEU A 43 9.07 -9.96 2.37
CA LEU A 43 8.14 -9.69 3.48
C LEU A 43 6.79 -10.38 3.29
N GLY A 44 6.56 -11.00 2.13
CA GLY A 44 5.25 -11.51 1.74
C GLY A 44 4.23 -10.39 1.50
N ASN A 45 2.95 -10.74 1.57
CA ASN A 45 1.86 -9.85 1.22
C ASN A 45 1.28 -9.11 2.43
N LEU A 46 1.92 -8.01 2.83
CA LEU A 46 1.44 -7.17 3.94
C LEU A 46 0.15 -6.39 3.59
N GLN A 47 -0.14 -6.18 2.30
CA GLN A 47 -1.30 -5.43 1.83
C GLN A 47 -1.95 -6.08 0.60
N PRO A 48 -2.85 -7.07 0.84
CA PRO A 48 -3.51 -7.81 -0.23
C PRO A 48 -4.25 -6.96 -1.25
N ILE A 49 -4.39 -7.51 -2.46
CA ILE A 49 -5.17 -6.90 -3.53
C ILE A 49 -6.63 -6.78 -3.08
N THR A 50 -7.25 -5.63 -3.30
CA THR A 50 -8.69 -5.45 -3.07
C THR A 50 -9.45 -5.80 -4.34
N TRP A 51 -10.30 -6.82 -4.28
CA TRP A 51 -11.07 -7.34 -5.41
C TRP A 51 -12.57 -7.22 -5.15
N ASN A 52 -13.32 -6.68 -6.11
CA ASN A 52 -14.76 -6.57 -6.02
C ASN A 52 -15.42 -7.84 -6.54
N ALA A 53 -16.02 -8.62 -5.64
CA ALA A 53 -16.71 -9.85 -5.98
C ALA A 53 -17.94 -9.65 -6.88
N LYS A 54 -18.52 -8.44 -6.89
CA LYS A 54 -19.68 -8.13 -7.71
C LYS A 54 -19.33 -7.96 -9.20
N THR A 55 -18.21 -7.32 -9.49
CA THR A 55 -17.80 -6.97 -10.88
C THR A 55 -16.65 -7.85 -11.39
N GLY A 56 -15.98 -8.57 -10.50
CA GLY A 56 -14.75 -9.32 -10.80
C GLY A 56 -13.49 -8.45 -10.92
N ARG A 57 -13.59 -7.13 -10.72
CA ARG A 57 -12.49 -6.20 -10.95
C ARG A 57 -11.62 -5.97 -9.71
N ILE A 58 -10.36 -5.67 -9.96
CA ILE A 58 -9.45 -5.13 -8.94
C ILE A 58 -9.84 -3.68 -8.65
N VAL A 59 -10.07 -3.40 -7.37
CA VAL A 59 -10.30 -2.05 -6.84
C VAL A 59 -8.98 -1.38 -6.44
N GLY A 60 -8.04 -2.15 -5.88
CA GLY A 60 -6.72 -1.65 -5.50
C GLY A 60 -5.67 -2.76 -5.49
N GLY A 61 -4.39 -2.38 -5.65
CA GLY A 61 -3.28 -3.35 -5.74
C GLY A 61 -2.90 -3.78 -7.16
N HIS A 62 -3.25 -3.01 -8.19
CA HIS A 62 -2.90 -3.32 -9.59
C HIS A 62 -1.39 -3.51 -9.82
N GLN A 63 -0.53 -2.77 -9.11
CA GLN A 63 0.92 -2.96 -9.24
C GLN A 63 1.39 -4.26 -8.59
N ARG A 64 0.77 -4.68 -7.47
CA ARG A 64 1.04 -5.99 -6.85
C ARG A 64 0.62 -7.14 -7.77
N LEU A 65 -0.50 -6.99 -8.49
CA LEU A 65 -0.89 -7.95 -9.53
C LEU A 65 0.24 -8.16 -10.55
N LYS A 66 0.84 -7.08 -11.05
CA LYS A 66 1.97 -7.18 -12.00
C LYS A 66 3.17 -7.88 -11.39
N CYS A 67 3.48 -7.62 -10.12
CA CYS A 67 4.55 -8.29 -9.39
C CYS A 67 4.28 -9.80 -9.30
N TYR A 68 3.07 -10.21 -8.89
CA TYR A 68 2.70 -11.63 -8.83
C TYR A 68 2.77 -12.33 -10.17
N MET A 69 2.36 -11.66 -11.25
CA MET A 69 2.50 -12.19 -12.61
C MET A 69 3.98 -12.37 -12.97
N ALA A 70 4.84 -11.40 -12.65
CA ALA A 70 6.29 -11.50 -12.89
C ALA A 70 6.95 -12.61 -12.06
N MET A 71 6.45 -12.86 -10.85
CA MET A 71 6.92 -13.92 -9.96
C MET A 71 6.36 -15.31 -10.30
N GLY A 72 5.42 -15.42 -11.26
CA GLY A 72 4.79 -16.70 -11.61
C GLY A 72 3.88 -17.27 -10.51
N VAL A 73 3.31 -16.43 -9.66
CA VAL A 73 2.40 -16.86 -8.59
C VAL A 73 0.99 -17.10 -9.15
N ASP A 74 0.43 -18.28 -8.91
CA ASP A 74 -0.90 -18.64 -9.44
C ASP A 74 -2.06 -18.20 -8.55
N VAL A 75 -1.89 -18.27 -7.23
CA VAL A 75 -2.93 -18.03 -6.22
C VAL A 75 -2.44 -17.05 -5.17
N VAL A 76 -3.24 -16.04 -4.88
CA VAL A 76 -2.93 -14.99 -3.90
C VAL A 76 -4.10 -14.75 -2.96
N ASP A 77 -3.80 -14.21 -1.78
CA ASP A 77 -4.82 -13.68 -0.88
C ASP A 77 -5.30 -12.30 -1.38
N VAL A 78 -6.61 -12.08 -1.33
CA VAL A 78 -7.28 -10.85 -1.73
C VAL A 78 -8.32 -10.44 -0.70
N TRP A 79 -8.48 -9.13 -0.51
CA TRP A 79 -9.61 -8.57 0.19
C TRP A 79 -10.82 -8.54 -0.74
N ALA A 80 -11.78 -9.43 -0.51
CA ALA A 80 -13.03 -9.44 -1.24
C ALA A 80 -14.00 -8.41 -0.68
N VAL A 81 -14.51 -7.55 -1.55
CA VAL A 81 -15.54 -6.54 -1.25
C VAL A 81 -16.77 -6.75 -2.14
N TRP A 82 -17.89 -6.13 -1.78
CA TRP A 82 -19.09 -6.08 -2.61
C TRP A 82 -19.53 -4.64 -2.79
N LEU A 83 -19.12 -4.01 -3.89
CA LEU A 83 -19.42 -2.61 -4.19
C LEU A 83 -20.18 -2.50 -5.51
N ASP A 84 -21.12 -1.55 -5.59
CA ASP A 84 -21.62 -1.10 -6.89
C ASP A 84 -20.51 -0.36 -7.67
N GLU A 85 -20.73 -0.15 -8.98
CA GLU A 85 -19.69 0.40 -9.85
C GLU A 85 -19.24 1.81 -9.45
N GLN A 86 -20.17 2.64 -8.94
CA GLN A 86 -19.84 4.00 -8.53
C GLN A 86 -18.96 3.98 -7.28
N LYS A 87 -19.32 3.19 -6.27
CA LYS A 87 -18.51 2.99 -5.06
C LYS A 87 -17.19 2.28 -5.37
N GLU A 88 -17.16 1.37 -6.33
CA GLU A 88 -15.93 0.72 -6.79
C GLU A 88 -14.93 1.75 -7.33
N LYS A 89 -15.38 2.65 -8.24
CA LYS A 89 -14.53 3.72 -8.79
C LYS A 89 -14.09 4.70 -7.69
N THR A 90 -14.99 5.09 -6.80
CA THR A 90 -14.65 5.94 -5.64
C THR A 90 -13.61 5.28 -4.74
N ALA A 91 -13.77 3.99 -4.45
CA ALA A 91 -12.82 3.23 -3.65
C ALA A 91 -11.47 3.07 -4.35
N ASN A 92 -11.46 2.86 -5.68
CA ASN A 92 -10.23 2.83 -6.47
C ASN A 92 -9.44 4.14 -6.34
N ILE A 93 -10.11 5.30 -6.42
CA ILE A 93 -9.46 6.61 -6.21
C ILE A 93 -8.98 6.76 -4.75
N ALA A 94 -9.83 6.41 -3.79
CA ALA A 94 -9.49 6.54 -2.37
C ALA A 94 -8.25 5.72 -1.98
N LEU A 95 -8.17 4.46 -2.42
CA LEU A 95 -7.02 3.59 -2.17
C LEU A 95 -5.74 4.10 -2.83
N ASN A 96 -5.85 4.84 -3.94
CA ASN A 96 -4.70 5.46 -4.59
C ASN A 96 -4.19 6.72 -3.87
N LYS A 97 -5.08 7.48 -3.22
CA LYS A 97 -4.74 8.76 -2.56
C LYS A 97 -4.35 8.62 -1.09
N LEU A 98 -4.93 7.66 -0.37
CA LEU A 98 -4.77 7.51 1.09
C LEU A 98 -3.46 6.81 1.50
N SER A 99 -2.40 6.86 0.69
CA SER A 99 -1.12 6.21 0.99
C SER A 99 -0.34 6.83 2.16
N GLY A 100 -0.90 7.82 2.86
CA GLY A 100 -0.31 8.44 4.05
C GLY A 100 0.74 9.50 3.74
N GLU A 101 1.10 10.25 4.78
CA GLU A 101 2.26 11.15 4.83
C GLU A 101 3.17 10.65 5.94
N PHE A 102 4.47 10.90 5.84
CA PHE A 102 5.45 10.52 6.85
C PHE A 102 5.81 11.73 7.72
N ASP A 103 5.97 11.48 9.02
CA ASP A 103 6.75 12.36 9.89
C ASP A 103 8.22 12.17 9.53
N LEU A 104 8.82 13.12 8.80
CA LEU A 104 10.15 12.97 8.21
C LEU A 104 11.25 12.75 9.27
N PRO A 105 11.27 13.48 10.41
CA PRO A 105 12.19 13.17 11.52
C PRO A 105 12.08 11.73 12.01
N GLN A 106 10.88 11.27 12.37
CA GLN A 106 10.70 9.90 12.87
C GLN A 106 11.04 8.84 11.81
N LEU A 107 10.76 9.14 10.53
CA LEU A 107 11.13 8.27 9.42
C LEU A 107 12.64 8.17 9.28
N LYS A 108 13.36 9.31 9.36
CA LYS A 108 14.82 9.35 9.27
C LYS A 108 15.45 8.50 10.39
N ASP A 109 15.05 8.73 11.63
CA ASP A 109 15.57 7.99 12.79
C ASP A 109 15.39 6.47 12.61
N LEU A 110 14.21 6.06 12.12
CA LEU A 110 13.92 4.65 11.85
C LEU A 110 14.77 4.08 10.71
N ILE A 111 15.02 4.84 9.65
CA ILE A 111 15.88 4.37 8.55
C ILE A 111 17.34 4.27 9.03
N GLU A 112 17.84 5.22 9.82
CA GLU A 112 19.20 5.15 10.39
C GLU A 112 19.36 3.93 11.32
N GLU A 113 18.33 3.58 12.09
CA GLU A 113 18.31 2.36 12.91
C GLU A 113 18.38 1.08 12.05
N LEU A 114 17.74 1.09 10.88
CA LEU A 114 17.69 -0.07 9.98
C LEU A 114 18.92 -0.17 9.06
N ASP A 115 19.65 0.92 8.82
CA ASP A 115 20.84 0.98 7.95
C ASP A 115 22.10 0.41 8.63
N THR A 116 22.00 -0.83 9.09
CA THR A 116 23.11 -1.59 9.70
C THR A 116 23.87 -2.44 8.68
N GLY A 117 23.40 -2.48 7.43
CA GLY A 117 23.86 -3.39 6.38
C GLY A 117 23.29 -4.82 6.47
N GLU A 118 22.47 -5.12 7.48
CA GLU A 118 21.84 -6.44 7.65
C GLU A 118 20.59 -6.61 6.77
N VAL A 119 19.93 -5.50 6.44
CA VAL A 119 18.69 -5.47 5.66
C VAL A 119 18.89 -4.62 4.42
N ASP A 120 18.35 -5.10 3.30
CA ASP A 120 18.36 -4.37 2.05
C ASP A 120 17.26 -3.30 2.04
N LEU A 121 17.63 -2.02 2.12
CA LEU A 121 16.66 -0.92 2.23
C LEU A 121 15.72 -0.78 1.03
N ASP A 122 16.01 -1.35 -0.14
CA ASP A 122 15.06 -1.35 -1.26
C ASP A 122 13.72 -2.01 -0.89
N ILE A 123 13.70 -2.93 0.09
CA ILE A 123 12.47 -3.62 0.52
C ILE A 123 11.45 -2.65 1.14
N THR A 124 11.92 -1.50 1.63
CA THR A 124 11.07 -0.43 2.19
C THR A 124 10.26 0.26 1.09
N GLY A 125 10.74 0.21 -0.15
CA GLY A 125 10.15 0.88 -1.31
C GLY A 125 10.73 2.26 -1.62
N PHE A 126 11.56 2.83 -0.73
CA PHE A 126 12.28 4.09 -0.99
C PHE A 126 13.42 3.87 -1.98
N GLY A 127 13.60 4.82 -2.90
CA GLY A 127 14.77 4.87 -3.77
C GLY A 127 16.01 5.41 -3.07
N ALA A 128 17.20 5.09 -3.59
CA ALA A 128 18.46 5.57 -3.04
C ALA A 128 18.52 7.11 -2.97
N ASP A 129 18.03 7.80 -4.00
CA ASP A 129 17.97 9.26 -4.01
C ASP A 129 17.01 9.82 -2.94
N GLU A 130 15.84 9.18 -2.73
CA GLU A 130 14.88 9.57 -1.69
C GLU A 130 15.46 9.37 -0.28
N LEU A 131 16.20 8.28 -0.07
CA LEU A 131 16.90 8.02 1.18
C LEU A 131 18.04 9.02 1.39
N ALA A 132 18.82 9.33 0.36
CA ALA A 132 19.88 10.35 0.44
C ALA A 132 19.30 11.73 0.80
N ASP A 133 18.24 12.15 0.12
CA ASP A 133 17.54 13.40 0.40
C ASP A 133 16.95 13.44 1.83
N LEU A 134 16.50 12.29 2.34
CA LEU A 134 16.03 12.17 3.74
C LEU A 134 17.19 12.34 4.73
N MET A 135 18.35 11.76 4.44
CA MET A 135 19.54 11.82 5.31
C MET A 135 20.19 13.21 5.34
N GLU A 136 20.18 13.92 4.21
CA GLU A 136 20.73 15.28 4.09
C GLU A 136 19.90 16.35 4.83
N GLN A 137 18.63 16.07 5.14
CA GLN A 137 17.81 16.99 5.92
C GLN A 137 18.34 17.13 7.35
N ALA A 138 18.59 18.38 7.76
CA ALA A 138 18.98 18.71 9.12
C ALA A 138 17.86 18.29 10.09
N PRO A 139 18.19 17.67 11.24
CA PRO A 139 17.18 17.38 12.25
C PRO A 139 16.50 18.69 12.65
N PRO A 140 15.15 18.73 12.72
CA PRO A 140 14.48 19.90 13.24
C PRO A 140 14.91 20.13 14.69
N GLU A 141 14.91 21.39 15.13
CA GLU A 141 15.07 21.72 16.54
C GLU A 141 13.95 21.01 17.33
N ASP A 142 14.30 20.41 18.47
CA ASP A 142 13.39 19.67 19.35
C ASP A 142 12.23 20.58 19.81
N GLU A 143 11.14 20.62 19.05
CA GLU A 143 9.86 21.13 19.53
C GLU A 143 9.15 19.98 20.23
N ASP A 144 9.16 20.01 21.58
CA ASP A 144 8.37 19.14 22.46
C ASP A 144 6.87 19.18 22.06
N LYS A 145 6.47 18.36 21.10
CA LYS A 145 5.07 18.17 20.73
C LYS A 145 4.39 17.34 21.80
N LYS A 146 3.69 18.02 22.70
CA LYS A 146 2.75 17.38 23.63
C LYS A 146 1.74 16.57 22.81
N ALA A 147 1.69 15.27 23.08
CA ALA A 147 0.72 14.34 22.52
C ALA A 147 -0.67 14.60 23.12
N ASP A 148 -1.33 15.66 22.67
CA ASP A 148 -2.76 15.84 22.88
C ASP A 148 -3.46 14.84 21.96
N GLY A 149 -4.12 13.82 22.55
CA GLY A 149 -4.72 12.70 21.84
C GLY A 149 -5.47 13.12 20.57
N GLU A 150 -4.88 12.79 19.43
CA GLU A 150 -5.36 13.23 18.12
C GLU A 150 -6.76 12.64 17.87
N LYS A 151 -7.63 13.37 17.15
CA LYS A 151 -8.98 12.90 16.82
C LYS A 151 -9.19 12.93 15.32
N CYS A 152 -9.82 11.89 14.78
CA CYS A 152 -10.20 11.82 13.38
C CYS A 152 -11.16 12.97 13.04
N LYS A 153 -10.74 13.91 12.17
CA LYS A 153 -11.55 15.07 11.78
C LYS A 153 -12.88 14.70 11.12
N ALA A 154 -12.98 13.50 10.53
CA ALA A 154 -14.19 13.04 9.84
C ALA A 154 -15.23 12.43 10.79
N CYS A 155 -14.83 11.74 11.85
CA CYS A 155 -15.76 11.01 12.74
C CYS A 155 -15.66 11.42 14.22
N GLY A 156 -14.72 12.29 14.59
CA GLY A 156 -14.51 12.82 15.94
C GLY A 156 -13.97 11.84 16.96
N ARG A 157 -13.68 10.59 16.56
CA ARG A 157 -13.11 9.57 17.44
C ARG A 157 -11.62 9.80 17.67
N PRO A 158 -11.07 9.46 18.84
CA PRO A 158 -9.61 9.42 19.05
C PRO A 158 -8.92 8.57 17.97
N LEU A 159 -7.72 9.00 17.57
CA LEU A 159 -6.78 8.24 16.73
C LEU A 159 -5.86 7.39 17.61
#